data_AF-A0A086YK80-F1
#
_entry.id   AF-A0A086YK80-F1
#
_cell.length_a   1.000
_cell.length_b   1.000
_cell.length_c   1.000
_cell.angle_alpha   90.00
_cell.angle_beta   90.00
_cell.angle_gamma   90.00
#
_symmetry.space_group_name_H-M   'P 1'
#
loop_
_entity.id
_entity.type
_entity.pdbx_description
1 polymer ?
#
loop_
_entity_poly.entity_id
_entity_poly.type
_entity_poly.pdbx_seq_one_letter_code
_entity_poly.pdbx_strand_id
1 'polypeptide(L)'
;MPNRRFVYQLTFIMVLSLLLVTAFATSGFAVENVKATVPQFEPLVKEFIQKDTELRNWKLLDLKIRPVSEKLEGTTAEVVFDVERIHLLNYERPELVPALKARIAFLEQNETRLSPAQLKAVREEVEIWKHDLAEYISTPQYCFDRLKLTGEVSNGSIIPGSVRIYREGPLGDYEPARLEDIPTPQQVEKESVEAVKEIAEAVQKSADDKQVQPLAVYDRLAARDYANNYTSNPGSKSCPHCYSTSSSCDYQNSSYYNNSSYNCWCCADCANFVSQASRRGGIPTDATWYPYSNAWKNVIPLKDHMINKGYWEIGSLGTCVAGYPFRLTSGEHIMMMVFNDGTTRKFSAHTNDRRQVTWSGSAYYYRVVY
;
A
#
# COMPACT_ATOMS: atom_id res chain seq x y z
N MET A 1 87.53 -10.37 -57.12
CA MET A 1 87.23 -9.70 -58.41
C MET A 1 85.89 -10.24 -58.93
N PRO A 2 85.13 -9.42 -59.68
CA PRO A 2 83.77 -8.93 -59.37
C PRO A 2 82.66 -9.83 -59.97
N ASN A 3 81.36 -9.69 -59.70
CA ASN A 3 80.46 -8.59 -60.09
C ASN A 3 79.03 -8.93 -59.58
N ARG A 4 78.37 -8.04 -58.81
CA ARG A 4 77.36 -7.05 -59.26
C ARG A 4 76.01 -7.63 -59.72
N ARG A 5 74.93 -7.35 -58.96
CA ARG A 5 73.79 -6.44 -59.30
C ARG A 5 72.61 -6.64 -58.32
N PHE A 6 72.23 -5.60 -57.55
CA PHE A 6 71.10 -4.67 -57.79
C PHE A 6 69.74 -5.37 -57.51
N VAL A 7 68.83 -4.96 -56.60
CA VAL A 7 68.12 -3.67 -56.56
C VAL A 7 67.08 -3.59 -55.40
N TYR A 8 67.11 -2.45 -54.68
CA TYR A 8 66.01 -1.58 -54.14
C TYR A 8 65.05 -2.09 -53.04
N GLN A 9 65.11 -1.47 -51.84
CA GLN A 9 64.19 -0.43 -51.28
C GLN A 9 63.01 -1.07 -50.51
N LEU A 10 62.47 -0.59 -49.38
CA LEU A 10 62.32 0.72 -48.73
C LEU A 10 62.09 0.49 -47.20
N THR A 11 62.65 1.37 -46.35
CA THR A 11 62.10 2.05 -45.13
C THR A 11 60.85 1.48 -44.41
N PHE A 12 60.60 1.56 -43.08
CA PHE A 12 60.98 2.52 -42.03
C PHE A 12 60.40 2.11 -40.64
N ILE A 13 61.06 2.56 -39.55
CA ILE A 13 60.54 2.98 -38.20
C ILE A 13 59.96 1.92 -37.23
N MET A 14 60.64 1.64 -36.09
CA MET A 14 60.59 2.27 -34.73
C MET A 14 59.25 1.99 -33.99
N VAL A 15 59.22 1.47 -32.76
CA VAL A 15 59.31 2.25 -31.51
C VAL A 15 59.54 1.35 -30.27
N LEU A 16 60.31 1.93 -29.36
CA LEU A 16 60.71 1.59 -27.98
C LEU A 16 59.53 1.39 -27.01
N SER A 17 59.60 0.42 -26.08
CA SER A 17 58.73 0.36 -24.90
C SER A 17 59.55 0.51 -23.62
N LEU A 18 59.40 1.66 -22.96
CA LEU A 18 59.94 1.99 -21.65
C LEU A 18 58.78 1.97 -20.65
N LEU A 19 58.82 1.05 -19.68
CA LEU A 19 57.82 0.93 -18.62
C LEU A 19 58.06 2.03 -17.56
N LEU A 20 57.16 3.01 -17.51
CA LEU A 20 57.00 3.92 -16.36
C LEU A 20 56.06 3.25 -15.35
N VAL A 21 56.56 3.01 -14.14
CA VAL A 21 55.75 2.68 -12.96
C VAL A 21 55.17 3.99 -12.44
N THR A 22 53.88 4.22 -12.65
CA THR A 22 53.15 5.29 -11.98
C THR A 22 52.62 4.78 -10.64
N ALA A 23 53.18 5.29 -9.55
CA ALA A 23 52.59 5.18 -8.22
C ALA A 23 51.31 6.03 -8.19
N PHE A 24 50.14 5.38 -8.26
CA PHE A 24 48.90 6.02 -7.85
C PHE A 24 48.92 6.15 -6.33
N ALA A 25 49.10 7.38 -5.86
CA ALA A 25 48.77 7.75 -4.49
C ALA A 25 47.26 7.51 -4.31
N THR A 26 46.92 6.42 -3.65
CA THR A 26 45.60 6.24 -3.06
C THR A 26 45.44 7.34 -2.02
N SER A 27 44.62 8.34 -2.31
CA SER A 27 44.06 9.21 -1.29
C SER A 27 43.24 8.31 -0.36
N GLY A 28 43.88 7.84 0.70
CA GLY A 28 43.22 7.18 1.81
C GLY A 28 42.29 8.21 2.44
N PHE A 29 41.02 8.20 2.02
CA PHE A 29 39.97 8.61 2.92
C PHE A 29 40.11 7.71 4.13
N ALA A 30 40.41 8.32 5.28
CA ALA A 30 40.29 7.65 6.56
C ALA A 30 38.90 6.99 6.56
N VAL A 31 38.88 5.67 6.59
CA VAL A 31 37.69 4.93 7.00
C VAL A 31 37.52 5.32 8.47
N GLU A 32 36.80 6.41 8.70
CA GLU A 32 36.25 6.67 10.03
C GLU A 32 35.52 5.39 10.43
N ASN A 33 35.80 4.91 11.63
CA ASN A 33 35.10 3.77 12.21
C ASN A 33 33.62 4.15 12.37
N VAL A 34 32.84 4.02 11.30
CA VAL A 34 31.39 4.19 11.35
C VAL A 34 30.88 3.08 12.24
N LYS A 35 30.32 3.45 13.40
CA LYS A 35 29.53 2.49 14.19
C LYS A 35 28.42 2.00 13.27
N ALA A 36 28.19 0.69 13.22
CA ALA A 36 27.10 0.10 12.43
C ALA A 36 25.82 0.94 12.60
N THR A 37 25.23 1.39 11.50
CA THR A 37 24.15 2.38 11.52
C THR A 37 22.84 1.76 12.00
N VAL A 38 22.65 0.45 11.76
CA VAL A 38 21.49 -0.32 12.24
C VAL A 38 21.30 -0.20 13.77
N PRO A 39 22.29 -0.49 14.65
CA PRO A 39 22.18 -0.25 16.09
C PRO A 39 21.81 1.18 16.50
N GLN A 40 22.10 2.19 15.67
CA GLN A 40 21.77 3.59 15.97
C GLN A 40 20.34 3.94 15.55
N PHE A 41 19.84 3.37 14.46
CA PHE A 41 18.46 3.60 13.97
C PHE A 41 17.42 2.73 14.67
N GLU A 42 17.75 1.51 15.10
CA GLU A 42 16.76 0.59 15.68
C GLU A 42 16.00 1.16 16.90
N PRO A 43 16.64 1.87 17.86
CA PRO A 43 15.91 2.53 18.95
C PRO A 43 14.94 3.62 18.47
N LEU A 44 15.30 4.35 17.40
CA LEU A 44 14.46 5.40 16.82
C LEU A 44 13.23 4.82 16.12
N VAL A 45 13.39 3.68 15.44
CA VAL A 45 12.26 2.91 14.88
C VAL A 45 11.32 2.47 15.99
N LYS A 46 11.86 1.91 17.08
CA LYS A 46 11.04 1.46 18.23
C LYS A 46 10.25 2.61 18.84
N GLU A 47 10.89 3.77 19.04
CA GLU A 47 10.22 4.96 19.57
C GLU A 47 9.12 5.46 18.63
N PHE A 48 9.39 5.52 17.32
CA PHE A 48 8.40 5.89 16.32
C PHE A 48 7.21 4.94 16.32
N ILE A 49 7.45 3.63 16.32
CA ILE A 49 6.40 2.60 16.32
C ILE A 49 5.57 2.66 17.61
N GLN A 50 6.18 2.93 18.76
CA GLN A 50 5.46 3.12 20.01
C GLN A 50 4.48 4.30 19.90
N LYS A 51 4.96 5.47 19.44
CA LYS A 51 4.11 6.66 19.27
C LYS A 51 3.01 6.46 18.22
N ASP A 52 3.34 5.85 17.08
CA ASP A 52 2.36 5.52 16.03
C ASP A 52 1.27 4.57 16.59
N THR A 53 1.65 3.58 17.41
CA THR A 53 0.71 2.65 18.06
C THR A 53 -0.20 3.37 19.07
N GLU A 54 0.36 4.26 19.89
CA GLU A 54 -0.39 5.06 20.87
C GLU A 54 -1.41 5.98 20.18
N LEU A 55 -0.99 6.70 19.14
CA LEU A 55 -1.85 7.62 18.38
C LEU A 55 -2.98 6.89 17.63
N ARG A 56 -2.76 5.65 17.20
CA ARG A 56 -3.79 4.79 16.59
C ARG A 56 -4.72 4.14 17.62
N ASN A 57 -4.47 4.36 18.90
CA ASN A 57 -5.12 3.68 20.02
C ASN A 57 -5.13 2.16 19.84
N TRP A 58 -3.95 1.59 19.62
CA TRP A 58 -3.76 0.15 19.48
C TRP A 58 -3.21 -0.47 20.76
N LYS A 59 -3.71 -1.65 21.08
CA LYS A 59 -3.09 -2.56 22.05
C LYS A 59 -2.15 -3.48 21.28
N LEU A 60 -0.86 -3.22 21.35
CA LEU A 60 0.16 -4.03 20.70
C LEU A 60 0.29 -5.40 21.40
N LEU A 61 0.21 -6.48 20.62
CA LEU A 61 0.32 -7.87 21.08
C LEU A 61 1.65 -8.50 20.70
N ASP A 62 2.16 -8.19 19.50
CA ASP A 62 3.46 -8.65 19.01
C ASP A 62 4.08 -7.57 18.12
N LEU A 63 5.41 -7.49 18.13
CA LEU A 63 6.20 -6.56 17.32
C LEU A 63 7.50 -7.24 16.87
N LYS A 64 7.70 -7.26 15.55
CA LYS A 64 8.95 -7.70 14.94
C LYS A 64 9.50 -6.57 14.08
N ILE A 65 10.75 -6.21 14.33
CA ILE A 65 11.50 -5.23 13.55
C ILE A 65 12.71 -5.97 13.00
N ARG A 66 12.89 -5.97 11.68
CA ARG A 66 14.01 -6.63 11.01
C ARG A 66 14.69 -5.67 10.06
N PRO A 67 16.01 -5.42 10.20
CA PRO A 67 16.74 -4.66 9.19
C PRO A 67 16.75 -5.45 7.88
N VAL A 68 16.51 -4.74 6.77
CA VAL A 68 16.44 -5.29 5.41
C VAL A 68 17.66 -4.88 4.62
N SER A 69 18.05 -3.61 4.72
CA SER A 69 19.23 -3.06 4.04
C SER A 69 19.82 -1.90 4.82
N GLU A 70 21.11 -1.68 4.63
CA GLU A 70 21.89 -0.57 5.19
C GLU A 70 22.75 0.03 4.08
N LYS A 71 22.84 1.35 4.05
CA LYS A 71 23.62 2.10 3.08
C LYS A 71 24.24 3.33 3.74
N LEU A 72 25.47 3.66 3.36
CA LEU A 72 26.14 4.90 3.71
C LEU A 72 26.67 5.55 2.43
N GLU A 73 26.18 6.74 2.12
CA GLU A 73 26.63 7.53 0.97
C GLU A 73 27.09 8.91 1.45
N GLY A 74 28.40 9.15 1.41
CA GLY A 74 28.98 10.36 1.98
C GLY A 74 28.69 10.43 3.48
N THR A 75 27.99 11.48 3.91
CA THR A 75 27.57 11.68 5.31
C THR A 75 26.16 11.14 5.59
N THR A 76 25.42 10.67 4.59
CA THR A 76 24.04 10.22 4.79
C THR A 76 23.99 8.71 4.97
N ALA A 77 23.49 8.26 6.12
CA ALA A 77 23.15 6.87 6.38
C ALA A 77 21.66 6.61 6.07
N GLU A 78 21.38 5.42 5.53
CA GLU A 78 20.04 4.92 5.26
C GLU A 78 19.92 3.48 5.77
N VAL A 79 18.84 3.19 6.50
CA VAL A 79 18.49 1.83 6.91
C VAL A 79 17.01 1.58 6.63
N VAL A 80 16.71 0.44 6.02
CA VAL A 80 15.34 -0.03 5.79
C VAL A 80 15.01 -1.14 6.78
N PHE A 81 13.84 -1.07 7.39
CA PHE A 81 13.30 -2.05 8.31
C PHE A 81 11.95 -2.57 7.84
N ASP A 82 11.78 -3.89 7.89
CA ASP A 82 10.47 -4.52 7.87
C ASP A 82 9.91 -4.51 9.30
N VAL A 83 8.69 -4.00 9.45
CA VAL A 83 7.99 -3.92 10.73
C VAL A 83 6.68 -4.69 10.64
N GLU A 84 6.57 -5.76 11.41
CA GLU A 84 5.33 -6.51 11.60
C GLU A 84 4.75 -6.23 12.97
N ARG A 85 3.44 -5.98 13.02
CA ARG A 85 2.69 -5.77 14.26
C ARG A 85 1.48 -6.68 14.29
N ILE A 86 1.23 -7.30 15.44
CA ILE A 86 -0.06 -7.88 15.79
C ILE A 86 -0.68 -6.98 16.85
N HIS A 87 -1.92 -6.54 16.65
CA HIS A 87 -2.58 -5.60 17.55
C HIS A 87 -4.07 -5.88 17.70
N LEU A 88 -4.67 -5.25 18.71
CA LEU A 88 -6.11 -5.05 18.82
C LEU A 88 -6.42 -3.56 18.81
N LEU A 89 -7.60 -3.20 18.32
CA LEU A 89 -8.13 -1.86 18.51
C LEU A 89 -8.51 -1.66 19.98
N ASN A 90 -7.91 -0.67 20.66
CA ASN A 90 -7.98 -0.53 22.12
C ASN A 90 -9.20 0.28 22.58
N TYR A 91 -10.39 -0.24 22.32
CA TYR A 91 -11.65 0.29 22.83
C TYR A 91 -12.45 -0.83 23.52
N GLU A 92 -13.23 -0.50 24.54
CA GLU A 92 -14.03 -1.50 25.27
C GLU A 92 -15.15 -2.10 24.40
N ARG A 93 -15.70 -1.30 23.48
CA ARG A 93 -16.76 -1.69 22.55
C ARG A 93 -16.76 -0.81 21.30
N PRO A 94 -17.32 -1.29 20.16
CA PRO A 94 -17.33 -0.56 18.90
C PRO A 94 -17.88 0.87 18.98
N GLU A 95 -18.93 1.09 19.77
CA GLU A 95 -19.65 2.37 19.85
C GLU A 95 -18.81 3.50 20.45
N LEU A 96 -17.67 3.17 21.08
CA LEU A 96 -16.73 4.15 21.61
C LEU A 96 -15.67 4.57 20.58
N VAL A 97 -15.53 3.83 19.48
CA VAL A 97 -14.59 4.19 18.41
C VAL A 97 -15.12 5.47 17.73
N PRO A 98 -14.28 6.53 17.57
CA PRO A 98 -14.69 7.82 17.02
C PRO A 98 -15.50 7.71 15.73
N ALA A 99 -15.10 6.80 14.84
CA ALA A 99 -15.77 6.57 13.57
C ALA A 99 -17.23 6.14 13.75
N LEU A 100 -17.50 5.12 14.56
CA LEU A 100 -18.86 4.62 14.77
C LEU A 100 -19.69 5.55 15.65
N LYS A 101 -19.08 6.09 16.70
CA LYS A 101 -19.72 7.04 17.62
C LYS A 101 -20.36 8.21 16.86
N ALA A 102 -19.63 8.81 15.92
CA ALA A 102 -20.13 9.92 15.12
C ALA A 102 -21.26 9.52 14.15
N ARG A 103 -21.20 8.32 13.56
CA ARG A 103 -22.27 7.82 12.68
C ARG A 103 -23.57 7.54 13.44
N ILE A 104 -23.47 6.98 14.65
CA ILE A 104 -24.62 6.78 15.55
C ILE A 104 -25.23 8.14 15.93
N ALA A 105 -24.40 9.09 16.37
CA ALA A 105 -24.87 10.42 16.74
C ALA A 105 -25.57 11.14 15.56
N PHE A 106 -25.08 10.96 14.33
CA PHE A 106 -25.73 11.50 13.14
C PHE A 106 -27.14 10.92 12.94
N LEU A 107 -27.33 9.59 13.10
CA LEU A 107 -28.64 8.96 13.02
C LEU A 107 -29.61 9.52 14.06
N GLU A 108 -29.18 9.60 15.33
CA GLU A 108 -29.99 10.11 16.43
C GLU A 108 -30.45 11.55 16.20
N GLN A 109 -29.57 12.40 15.67
CA GLN A 109 -29.86 13.82 15.42
C GLN A 109 -30.74 14.06 14.18
N ASN A 110 -30.81 13.09 13.26
CA ASN A 110 -31.49 13.25 11.97
C ASN A 110 -32.62 12.25 11.74
N GLU A 111 -33.02 11.49 12.76
CA GLU A 111 -34.05 10.44 12.65
C GLU A 111 -35.39 10.98 12.09
N THR A 112 -35.78 12.19 12.47
CA THR A 112 -37.02 12.84 12.01
C THR A 112 -36.85 13.63 10.71
N ARG A 113 -35.61 13.82 10.23
CA ARG A 113 -35.28 14.66 9.06
C ARG A 113 -35.01 13.85 7.79
N LEU A 114 -34.49 12.64 7.94
CA LEU A 114 -34.18 11.75 6.83
C LEU A 114 -35.41 10.97 6.39
N SER A 115 -35.50 10.68 5.09
CA SER A 115 -36.52 9.78 4.57
C SER A 115 -36.30 8.34 5.04
N PRO A 116 -37.33 7.46 5.01
CA PRO A 116 -37.17 6.06 5.39
C PRO A 116 -36.07 5.32 4.60
N ALA A 117 -35.89 5.63 3.32
CA ALA A 117 -34.84 5.04 2.49
C ALA A 117 -33.44 5.49 2.91
N GLN A 118 -33.28 6.78 3.23
CA GLN A 118 -32.02 7.33 3.74
C GLN A 118 -31.66 6.73 5.10
N LEU A 119 -32.64 6.64 6.02
CA LEU A 119 -32.44 6.00 7.32
C LEU A 119 -32.00 4.56 7.19
N LYS A 120 -32.60 3.80 6.27
CA LYS A 120 -32.22 2.41 6.01
C LYS A 120 -30.76 2.32 5.57
N ALA A 121 -30.36 3.08 4.55
CA ALA A 121 -28.98 3.03 4.03
C ALA A 121 -27.93 3.47 5.08
N VAL A 122 -28.21 4.51 5.86
CA VAL A 122 -27.30 4.96 6.91
C VAL A 122 -27.23 3.95 8.07
N ARG A 123 -28.34 3.28 8.42
CA ARG A 123 -28.32 2.19 9.41
C ARG A 123 -27.52 0.99 8.93
N GLU A 124 -27.64 0.62 7.66
CA GLU A 124 -26.83 -0.46 7.07
C GLU A 124 -25.33 -0.13 7.14
N GLU A 125 -24.93 1.11 6.83
CA GLU A 125 -23.55 1.57 7.00
C GLU A 125 -23.10 1.48 8.47
N VAL A 126 -23.92 1.92 9.43
CA VAL A 126 -23.61 1.84 10.86
C VAL A 126 -23.39 0.38 11.30
N GLU A 127 -24.20 -0.55 10.83
CA GLU A 127 -24.05 -1.97 11.16
C GLU A 127 -22.79 -2.59 10.53
N ILE A 128 -22.42 -2.18 9.31
CA ILE A 128 -21.15 -2.57 8.68
C ILE A 128 -19.95 -2.15 9.56
N TRP A 129 -19.92 -0.88 9.96
CA TRP A 129 -18.86 -0.34 10.82
C TRP A 129 -18.86 -1.01 12.20
N LYS A 130 -20.03 -1.21 12.80
CA LYS A 130 -20.15 -1.91 14.09
C LYS A 130 -19.59 -3.33 14.02
N HIS A 131 -19.91 -4.07 12.96
CA HIS A 131 -19.39 -5.41 12.74
C HIS A 131 -17.85 -5.40 12.62
N ASP A 132 -17.29 -4.57 11.73
CA ASP A 132 -15.83 -4.50 11.52
C ASP A 132 -15.09 -4.14 12.80
N LEU A 133 -15.55 -3.10 13.50
CA LEU A 133 -14.89 -2.64 14.71
C LEU A 133 -14.99 -3.67 15.85
N ALA A 134 -16.06 -4.45 15.92
CA ALA A 134 -16.17 -5.55 16.87
C ALA A 134 -15.10 -6.62 16.61
N GLU A 135 -14.85 -6.96 15.34
CA GLU A 135 -13.76 -7.85 14.95
C GLU A 135 -12.40 -7.24 15.30
N TYR A 136 -12.16 -5.96 15.02
CA TYR A 136 -10.87 -5.30 15.26
C TYR A 136 -10.54 -5.18 16.76
N ILE A 137 -11.55 -5.06 17.62
CA ILE A 137 -11.40 -5.02 19.08
C ILE A 137 -11.11 -6.42 19.65
N SER A 138 -11.76 -7.45 19.10
CA SER A 138 -11.76 -8.80 19.70
C SER A 138 -10.76 -9.78 19.07
N THR A 139 -10.34 -9.54 17.83
CA THR A 139 -9.53 -10.46 17.03
C THR A 139 -8.20 -9.83 16.67
N PRO A 140 -7.06 -10.50 16.92
CA PRO A 140 -5.73 -9.97 16.58
C PRO A 140 -5.62 -9.59 15.10
N GLN A 141 -5.19 -8.35 14.85
CA GLN A 141 -5.04 -7.76 13.54
C GLN A 141 -3.57 -7.70 13.15
N TYR A 142 -3.24 -8.17 11.94
CA TYR A 142 -1.89 -8.07 11.39
C TYR A 142 -1.69 -6.72 10.71
N CYS A 143 -0.49 -6.17 10.79
CA CYS A 143 -0.07 -4.97 10.08
C CYS A 143 1.39 -5.08 9.67
N PHE A 144 1.69 -4.74 8.44
CA PHE A 144 3.05 -4.65 7.94
C PHE A 144 3.35 -3.22 7.50
N ASP A 145 4.52 -2.72 7.84
CA ASP A 145 5.10 -1.51 7.24
C ASP A 145 6.55 -1.80 6.86
N ARG A 146 6.98 -1.30 5.70
CA ARG A 146 8.41 -1.15 5.41
C ARG A 146 8.80 0.30 5.64
N LEU A 147 9.68 0.52 6.61
CA LEU A 147 10.13 1.85 7.01
C LEU A 147 11.56 2.08 6.56
N LYS A 148 11.82 3.24 5.97
CA LYS A 148 13.15 3.70 5.61
C LYS A 148 13.52 4.89 6.48
N LEU A 149 14.67 4.81 7.11
CA LEU A 149 15.21 5.88 7.94
C LEU A 149 16.45 6.43 7.26
N THR A 150 16.53 7.74 7.16
CA THR A 150 17.74 8.44 6.73
C THR A 150 18.22 9.35 7.84
N GLY A 151 19.52 9.64 7.88
CA GLY A 151 20.11 10.57 8.83
C GLY A 151 21.53 10.96 8.45
N GLU A 152 21.96 12.14 8.87
CA GLU A 152 23.34 12.60 8.68
C GLU A 152 24.23 12.00 9.76
N VAL A 153 25.45 11.62 9.38
CA VAL A 153 26.47 11.01 10.22
C VAL A 153 27.65 11.96 10.35
N SER A 154 28.08 12.19 11.58
CA SER A 154 29.31 12.93 11.90
C SER A 154 30.06 12.20 13.01
N ASN A 155 31.38 12.03 12.85
CA ASN A 155 32.23 11.30 13.80
C ASN A 155 31.67 9.89 14.12
N GLY A 156 31.22 9.18 13.07
CA GLY A 156 30.65 7.83 13.16
C GLY A 156 29.31 7.72 13.92
N SER A 157 28.65 8.83 14.25
CA SER A 157 27.37 8.85 14.96
C SER A 157 26.30 9.62 14.18
N ILE A 158 25.05 9.17 14.25
CA ILE A 158 23.91 9.89 13.66
C ILE A 158 23.72 11.23 14.41
N ILE A 159 23.60 12.31 13.65
CA ILE A 159 23.33 13.65 14.17
C ILE A 159 21.86 13.69 14.67
N PRO A 160 21.62 13.99 15.97
CA PRO A 160 20.27 14.15 16.49
C PRO A 160 19.47 15.18 15.69
N GLY A 161 18.20 14.87 15.38
CA GLY A 161 17.32 15.76 14.61
C GLY A 161 17.51 15.75 13.08
N SER A 162 18.58 15.14 12.56
CA SER A 162 18.75 14.91 11.12
C SER A 162 17.87 13.77 10.59
N VAL A 163 17.36 12.93 11.49
CA VAL A 163 16.66 11.70 11.12
C VAL A 163 15.33 11.99 10.45
N ARG A 164 15.04 11.29 9.35
CA ARG A 164 13.76 11.29 8.64
C ARG A 164 13.28 9.86 8.49
N ILE A 165 11.98 9.65 8.65
CA ILE A 165 11.34 8.34 8.53
C ILE A 165 10.38 8.39 7.35
N TYR A 166 10.42 7.36 6.52
CA TYR A 166 9.58 7.20 5.35
C TYR A 166 8.90 5.83 5.41
N ARG A 167 7.69 5.73 4.87
CA ARG A 167 6.94 4.48 4.72
C ARG A 167 6.84 4.15 3.23
N GLU A 168 7.04 2.87 2.91
CA GLU A 168 6.89 2.38 1.55
C GLU A 168 5.41 2.37 1.14
N GLY A 169 5.12 3.03 0.02
CA GLY A 169 3.82 3.13 -0.59
C GLY A 169 3.44 1.91 -1.45
N PRO A 170 2.29 2.00 -2.14
CA PRO A 170 1.76 0.92 -2.97
C PRO A 170 2.62 0.63 -4.21
N LEU A 171 3.38 1.61 -4.72
CA LEU A 171 4.24 1.45 -5.89
C LEU A 171 5.72 1.26 -5.53
N GLY A 172 6.06 1.17 -4.24
CA GLY A 172 7.43 0.94 -3.76
C GLY A 172 8.22 2.24 -3.54
N ASP A 173 7.59 3.37 -3.83
CA ASP A 173 8.05 4.69 -3.47
C ASP A 173 8.01 4.90 -1.96
N TYR A 174 8.91 5.74 -1.43
CA TYR A 174 8.98 6.05 0.00
C TYR A 174 8.43 7.44 0.24
N GLU A 175 7.32 7.53 0.96
CA GLU A 175 6.68 8.78 1.36
C GLU A 175 7.01 9.12 2.83
N PRO A 176 7.10 10.40 3.21
CA PRO A 176 7.35 10.78 4.61
C PRO A 176 6.33 10.15 5.58
N ALA A 177 6.83 9.46 6.61
CA ALA A 177 6.02 8.87 7.65
C ALA A 177 5.96 9.82 8.85
N ARG A 178 4.90 10.63 8.90
CA ARG A 178 4.68 11.67 9.91
C ARG A 178 3.62 11.23 10.92
N LEU A 179 3.90 11.43 12.20
CA LEU A 179 2.93 11.10 13.26
C LEU A 179 1.76 12.08 13.26
N GLU A 180 2.00 13.32 12.84
CA GLU A 180 1.00 14.37 12.67
C GLU A 180 0.00 14.11 11.52
N ASP A 181 0.31 13.17 10.62
CA ASP A 181 -0.62 12.76 9.55
C ASP A 181 -1.64 11.72 10.06
N ILE A 182 -1.48 11.20 11.29
CA ILE A 182 -2.46 10.32 11.93
C ILE A 182 -3.64 11.18 12.40
N PRO A 183 -4.87 10.93 11.92
CA PRO A 183 -6.01 11.77 12.26
C PRO A 183 -6.37 11.63 13.74
N THR A 184 -6.64 12.78 14.36
CA THR A 184 -7.17 12.88 15.72
C THR A 184 -8.59 12.32 15.79
N PRO A 185 -9.06 11.86 16.98
CA PRO A 185 -10.45 11.44 17.17
C PRO A 185 -11.49 12.43 16.64
N GLN A 186 -11.26 13.73 16.83
CA GLN A 186 -12.17 14.79 16.35
C GLN A 186 -12.21 14.89 14.82
N GLN A 187 -11.07 14.71 14.14
CA GLN A 187 -11.03 14.63 12.68
C GLN A 187 -11.78 13.40 12.18
N VAL A 188 -11.58 12.25 12.84
CA VAL A 188 -12.29 11.00 12.48
C VAL A 188 -13.80 11.14 12.67
N GLU A 189 -14.26 11.74 13.77
CA GLU A 189 -15.69 12.00 14.01
C GLU A 189 -16.27 12.90 12.90
N LYS A 190 -15.57 13.98 12.53
CA LYS A 190 -15.98 14.90 11.46
C LYS A 190 -16.09 14.19 10.11
N GLU A 191 -15.06 13.47 9.69
CA GLU A 191 -15.03 12.72 8.43
C GLU A 191 -16.14 11.65 8.38
N SER A 192 -16.44 11.04 9.52
CA SER A 192 -17.47 10.03 9.65
C SER A 192 -18.88 10.58 9.48
N VAL A 193 -19.13 11.81 9.96
CA VAL A 193 -20.39 12.53 9.69
C VAL A 193 -20.53 12.85 8.21
N GLU A 194 -19.46 13.32 7.55
CA GLU A 194 -19.51 13.61 6.11
C GLU A 194 -19.78 12.35 5.27
N ALA A 195 -19.18 11.21 5.64
CA ALA A 195 -19.42 9.94 4.96
C ALA A 195 -20.89 9.48 5.01
N VAL A 196 -21.57 9.61 6.15
CA VAL A 196 -23.00 9.23 6.24
C VAL A 196 -23.94 10.24 5.58
N LYS A 197 -23.56 11.53 5.52
CA LYS A 197 -24.26 12.51 4.68
C LYS A 197 -24.18 12.15 3.22
N GLU A 198 -22.99 11.79 2.73
CA GLU A 198 -22.77 11.36 1.34
C GLU A 198 -23.68 10.17 0.97
N ILE A 199 -23.82 9.18 1.85
CA ILE A 199 -24.72 8.04 1.66
C ILE A 199 -26.18 8.49 1.61
N ALA A 200 -26.63 9.33 2.54
CA ALA A 200 -28.00 9.83 2.56
C ALA A 200 -28.34 10.66 1.30
N GLU A 201 -27.39 11.47 0.81
CA GLU A 201 -27.56 12.25 -0.41
C GLU A 201 -27.57 11.38 -1.68
N ALA A 202 -26.75 10.31 -1.72
CA ALA A 202 -26.74 9.37 -2.84
C ALA A 202 -28.09 8.65 -3.00
N VAL A 203 -28.70 8.21 -1.89
CA VAL A 203 -30.04 7.59 -1.89
C VAL A 203 -31.12 8.57 -2.35
N GLN A 204 -31.02 9.85 -1.99
CA GLN A 204 -31.97 10.85 -2.45
C GLN A 204 -31.93 10.99 -3.98
N LYS A 205 -30.73 10.99 -4.58
CA LYS A 205 -30.54 11.09 -6.03
C LYS A 205 -31.03 9.84 -6.78
N SER A 206 -30.80 8.64 -6.23
CA SER A 206 -31.22 7.38 -6.88
C SER A 206 -32.72 7.13 -6.83
N ALA A 207 -33.41 7.62 -5.79
CA ALA A 207 -34.88 7.59 -5.72
C ALA A 207 -35.55 8.36 -6.88
N ASP A 208 -34.87 9.37 -7.41
CA ASP A 208 -35.35 10.16 -8.55
C ASP A 208 -35.17 9.43 -9.90
N ASP A 209 -34.27 8.43 -9.97
CA ASP A 209 -33.83 7.79 -11.23
C ASP A 209 -34.46 6.40 -11.53
N LYS A 210 -35.39 5.89 -10.70
CA LYS A 210 -36.23 4.69 -10.95
C LYS A 210 -35.53 3.41 -11.42
N GLN A 211 -34.27 3.16 -11.05
CA GLN A 211 -33.59 1.89 -11.36
C GLN A 211 -33.22 1.16 -10.07
N VAL A 212 -34.12 0.31 -9.55
CA VAL A 212 -33.81 -0.56 -8.41
C VAL A 212 -33.78 -2.00 -8.91
N GLN A 213 -32.58 -2.49 -9.22
CA GLN A 213 -32.34 -3.92 -9.27
C GLN A 213 -32.24 -4.43 -7.82
N PRO A 214 -32.73 -5.65 -7.51
CA PRO A 214 -32.54 -6.23 -6.19
C PRO A 214 -31.04 -6.38 -5.91
N LEU A 215 -30.59 -5.86 -4.75
CA LEU A 215 -29.24 -6.05 -4.24
C LEU A 215 -28.98 -7.55 -4.03
N ALA A 216 -28.04 -8.11 -4.76
CA ALA A 216 -27.51 -9.44 -4.51
C ALA A 216 -26.33 -9.30 -3.54
N VAL A 217 -26.57 -9.69 -2.29
CA VAL A 217 -25.70 -9.48 -1.13
C VAL A 217 -24.21 -9.73 -1.43
N TYR A 218 -23.43 -8.67 -1.62
CA TYR A 218 -21.98 -8.73 -1.68
C TYR A 218 -21.37 -9.12 -0.32
N ASP A 219 -20.66 -10.24 -0.28
CA ASP A 219 -19.88 -10.67 0.89
C ASP A 219 -18.53 -9.97 0.92
N ARG A 220 -18.51 -8.79 1.55
CA ARG A 220 -17.30 -7.97 1.69
C ARG A 220 -16.17 -8.68 2.44
N LEU A 221 -16.51 -9.54 3.41
CA LEU A 221 -15.51 -10.23 4.22
C LEU A 221 -14.85 -11.34 3.42
N ALA A 222 -15.61 -12.07 2.59
CA ALA A 222 -15.03 -13.02 1.65
C ALA A 222 -14.08 -12.35 0.64
N ALA A 223 -14.40 -11.14 0.16
CA ALA A 223 -13.51 -10.37 -0.71
C ALA A 223 -12.24 -9.89 0.02
N ARG A 224 -12.38 -9.37 1.24
CA ARG A 224 -11.26 -8.98 2.12
C ARG A 224 -10.33 -10.16 2.39
N ASP A 225 -10.90 -11.29 2.79
CA ASP A 225 -10.15 -12.47 3.17
C ASP A 225 -9.45 -13.09 1.96
N TYR A 226 -10.10 -13.06 0.78
CA TYR A 226 -9.44 -13.39 -0.48
C TYR A 226 -8.20 -12.53 -0.70
N ALA A 227 -8.34 -11.21 -0.57
CA ALA A 227 -7.26 -10.27 -0.80
C ALA A 227 -6.08 -10.53 0.15
N ASN A 228 -6.35 -10.82 1.42
CA ASN A 228 -5.32 -11.12 2.41
C ASN A 228 -4.65 -12.48 2.20
N ASN A 229 -5.42 -13.49 1.76
CA ASN A 229 -4.93 -14.85 1.56
C ASN A 229 -4.03 -14.97 0.33
N TYR A 230 -4.34 -14.22 -0.73
CA TYR A 230 -3.68 -14.38 -2.02
C TYR A 230 -2.62 -13.32 -2.34
N THR A 231 -2.08 -12.62 -1.34
CA THR A 231 -0.97 -11.68 -1.51
C THR A 231 0.07 -11.82 -0.39
N SER A 232 1.18 -11.08 -0.49
CA SER A 232 2.34 -11.19 0.40
C SER A 232 3.00 -9.83 0.69
N ASN A 233 4.10 -9.84 1.45
CA ASN A 233 5.01 -8.70 1.61
C ASN A 233 6.44 -9.18 1.27
N PRO A 234 6.85 -9.19 0.00
CA PRO A 234 8.13 -9.78 -0.40
C PRO A 234 9.31 -8.95 0.10
N GLY A 235 10.32 -9.62 0.65
CA GLY A 235 11.61 -9.01 0.99
C GLY A 235 12.51 -8.74 -0.22
N SER A 236 12.27 -9.41 -1.34
CA SER A 236 13.08 -9.34 -2.55
C SER A 236 12.21 -9.48 -3.81
N LYS A 237 12.75 -9.06 -4.96
CA LYS A 237 12.08 -9.22 -6.26
C LYS A 237 11.89 -10.70 -6.57
N SER A 238 10.67 -11.15 -6.86
CA SER A 238 10.43 -12.55 -7.27
C SER A 238 9.53 -12.70 -8.50
N CYS A 239 9.50 -11.71 -9.41
CA CYS A 239 8.94 -11.96 -10.74
C CYS A 239 10.01 -12.39 -11.77
N PRO A 240 9.96 -13.62 -12.32
CA PRO A 240 10.94 -14.12 -13.30
C PRO A 240 10.92 -13.38 -14.65
N HIS A 241 9.85 -12.64 -14.94
CA HIS A 241 9.61 -12.02 -16.25
C HIS A 241 9.68 -10.49 -16.27
N CYS A 242 10.16 -9.83 -15.21
CA CYS A 242 10.56 -8.40 -15.28
C CYS A 242 11.85 -8.28 -16.14
N TYR A 243 11.76 -8.61 -17.44
CA TYR A 243 12.88 -8.62 -18.40
C TYR A 243 13.01 -7.33 -19.23
N SER A 244 12.27 -6.29 -18.93
CA SER A 244 12.46 -4.99 -19.58
C SER A 244 12.53 -3.88 -18.56
N THR A 245 13.48 -2.98 -18.81
CA THR A 245 13.69 -1.57 -18.45
C THR A 245 12.61 -0.74 -17.72
N SER A 246 11.44 -1.26 -17.34
CA SER A 246 10.48 -0.60 -16.45
C SER A 246 10.80 -0.91 -14.98
N SER A 247 11.34 0.08 -14.28
CA SER A 247 11.63 0.10 -12.84
C SER A 247 10.40 0.09 -11.93
N SER A 248 9.28 -0.53 -12.34
CA SER A 248 7.96 -0.36 -11.69
C SER A 248 7.39 -1.62 -11.01
N CYS A 249 8.12 -2.75 -11.01
CA CYS A 249 7.65 -4.06 -10.50
C CYS A 249 8.58 -4.65 -9.43
N ASP A 250 8.88 -3.91 -8.37
CA ASP A 250 10.04 -4.27 -7.56
C ASP A 250 9.81 -5.40 -6.54
N TYR A 251 8.57 -5.71 -6.12
CA TYR A 251 8.33 -6.78 -5.14
C TYR A 251 7.04 -7.56 -5.43
N GLN A 252 7.11 -8.70 -6.13
CA GLN A 252 5.99 -9.64 -6.28
C GLN A 252 6.41 -11.05 -5.91
N ASN A 253 5.58 -11.79 -5.21
CA ASN A 253 5.76 -13.22 -4.93
C ASN A 253 4.51 -14.02 -5.33
N SER A 254 4.49 -14.45 -6.60
CA SER A 254 3.35 -15.15 -7.18
C SER A 254 3.06 -16.51 -6.53
N SER A 255 3.94 -17.07 -5.69
CA SER A 255 3.65 -18.31 -4.96
C SER A 255 2.47 -18.17 -3.98
N TYR A 256 2.13 -16.94 -3.59
CA TYR A 256 0.96 -16.65 -2.76
C TYR A 256 -0.31 -16.43 -3.56
N TYR A 257 -0.24 -16.32 -4.88
CA TYR A 257 -1.40 -16.02 -5.71
C TYR A 257 -2.27 -17.26 -5.92
N ASN A 258 -3.53 -17.05 -6.32
CA ASN A 258 -4.47 -18.14 -6.64
C ASN A 258 -4.20 -18.79 -8.01
N ASN A 259 -2.98 -19.30 -8.20
CA ASN A 259 -2.53 -19.84 -9.49
C ASN A 259 -3.25 -21.15 -9.87
N SER A 260 -3.91 -21.82 -8.92
CA SER A 260 -4.75 -22.98 -9.21
C SER A 260 -6.02 -22.62 -9.98
N SER A 261 -6.48 -21.37 -9.90
CA SER A 261 -7.73 -20.93 -10.52
C SER A 261 -7.54 -19.81 -11.55
N TYR A 262 -6.46 -19.03 -11.43
CA TYR A 262 -6.23 -17.86 -12.26
C TYR A 262 -4.79 -17.78 -12.75
N ASN A 263 -4.62 -17.36 -14.00
CA ASN A 263 -3.33 -16.90 -14.48
C ASN A 263 -2.97 -15.56 -13.82
N CYS A 264 -1.68 -15.36 -13.56
CA CYS A 264 -1.14 -14.10 -13.07
C CYS A 264 -0.30 -13.39 -14.13
N TRP A 265 -0.25 -12.06 -14.07
CA TRP A 265 0.59 -11.24 -14.94
C TRP A 265 1.67 -10.51 -14.17
N CYS A 266 2.93 -10.82 -14.48
CA CYS A 266 4.07 -10.08 -13.97
C CYS A 266 3.88 -8.57 -14.20
N CYS A 267 4.21 -7.76 -13.18
CA CYS A 267 4.12 -6.29 -13.20
C CYS A 267 2.72 -5.67 -13.36
N ALA A 268 1.67 -6.43 -13.62
CA ALA A 268 0.40 -5.88 -14.10
C ALA A 268 -0.85 -6.63 -13.60
N ASP A 269 -0.77 -7.24 -12.40
CA ASP A 269 -1.83 -8.11 -11.89
C ASP A 269 -2.86 -7.40 -11.01
N CYS A 270 -2.69 -6.12 -10.69
CA CYS A 270 -3.55 -5.42 -9.71
C CYS A 270 -5.06 -5.49 -10.03
N ALA A 271 -5.49 -5.28 -11.27
CA ALA A 271 -6.90 -5.38 -11.65
C ALA A 271 -7.40 -6.83 -11.71
N ASN A 272 -6.55 -7.78 -12.13
CA ASN A 272 -6.86 -9.21 -12.08
C ASN A 272 -7.14 -9.65 -10.64
N PHE A 273 -6.28 -9.24 -9.70
CA PHE A 273 -6.43 -9.50 -8.28
C PHE A 273 -7.73 -8.93 -7.69
N VAL A 274 -8.01 -7.64 -7.93
CA VAL A 274 -9.25 -7.01 -7.46
C VAL A 274 -10.49 -7.64 -8.09
N SER A 275 -10.44 -8.03 -9.36
CA SER A 275 -11.53 -8.76 -10.01
C SER A 275 -11.77 -10.12 -9.35
N GLN A 276 -10.72 -10.87 -9.02
CA GLN A 276 -10.83 -12.13 -8.30
C GLN A 276 -11.46 -11.96 -6.91
N ALA A 277 -11.01 -10.95 -6.15
CA ALA A 277 -11.59 -10.63 -4.83
C ALA A 277 -13.07 -10.23 -4.94
N SER A 278 -13.40 -9.39 -5.92
CA SER A 278 -14.79 -8.95 -6.18
C SER A 278 -15.69 -10.12 -6.56
N ARG A 279 -15.20 -11.05 -7.39
CA ARG A 279 -15.92 -12.30 -7.73
C ARG A 279 -16.09 -13.18 -6.51
N ARG A 280 -15.07 -13.27 -5.64
CA ARG A 280 -15.15 -14.06 -4.40
C ARG A 280 -16.19 -13.49 -3.43
N GLY A 281 -16.37 -12.17 -3.42
CA GLY A 281 -17.44 -11.48 -2.70
C GLY A 281 -18.83 -11.63 -3.33
N GLY A 282 -18.96 -12.31 -4.47
CA GLY A 282 -20.25 -12.71 -5.03
C GLY A 282 -20.71 -11.94 -6.26
N ILE A 283 -19.95 -10.96 -6.76
CA ILE A 283 -20.29 -10.30 -8.03
C ILE A 283 -20.22 -11.34 -9.17
N PRO A 284 -21.32 -11.58 -9.91
CA PRO A 284 -21.34 -12.57 -10.99
C PRO A 284 -20.59 -12.04 -12.20
N THR A 285 -19.93 -12.96 -12.89
CA THR A 285 -19.33 -12.67 -14.21
C THR A 285 -20.39 -12.54 -15.28
N ASP A 286 -20.11 -11.78 -16.32
CA ASP A 286 -20.97 -11.66 -17.51
C ASP A 286 -20.14 -11.67 -18.81
N ALA A 287 -20.78 -11.34 -19.95
CA ALA A 287 -20.13 -11.35 -21.26
C ALA A 287 -19.04 -10.26 -21.42
N THR A 288 -18.98 -9.27 -20.53
CA THR A 288 -17.98 -8.18 -20.55
C THR A 288 -16.92 -8.39 -19.47
N TRP A 289 -17.35 -8.75 -18.25
CA TRP A 289 -16.46 -8.99 -17.13
C TRP A 289 -16.45 -10.48 -16.76
N TYR A 290 -15.39 -11.15 -17.21
CA TYR A 290 -15.10 -12.57 -16.96
C TYR A 290 -13.59 -12.75 -16.93
N PRO A 291 -13.06 -13.84 -16.35
CA PRO A 291 -11.62 -14.05 -16.23
C PRO A 291 -10.87 -13.73 -17.53
N TYR A 292 -9.93 -12.79 -17.42
CA TYR A 292 -8.99 -12.37 -18.48
C TYR A 292 -9.56 -11.50 -19.60
N SER A 293 -10.84 -11.13 -19.53
CA SER A 293 -11.44 -10.10 -20.39
C SER A 293 -10.78 -8.73 -20.18
N ASN A 294 -11.03 -7.79 -21.08
CA ASN A 294 -10.50 -6.43 -20.94
C ASN A 294 -10.97 -5.77 -19.63
N ALA A 295 -12.25 -5.92 -19.28
CA ALA A 295 -12.82 -5.39 -18.05
C ALA A 295 -12.31 -6.10 -16.79
N TRP A 296 -11.75 -7.31 -16.91
CA TRP A 296 -11.25 -8.07 -15.77
C TRP A 296 -9.81 -7.70 -15.38
N LYS A 297 -8.93 -7.52 -16.37
CA LYS A 297 -7.48 -7.40 -16.14
C LYS A 297 -6.92 -5.99 -16.23
N ASN A 298 -7.74 -4.99 -16.60
CA ASN A 298 -7.31 -3.60 -16.74
C ASN A 298 -8.10 -2.69 -15.79
N VAL A 299 -7.39 -1.75 -15.14
CA VAL A 299 -7.93 -0.92 -14.05
C VAL A 299 -9.11 -0.05 -14.50
N ILE A 300 -8.95 0.70 -15.60
CA ILE A 300 -10.00 1.61 -16.09
C ILE A 300 -11.23 0.82 -16.59
N PRO A 301 -11.08 -0.18 -17.48
CA PRO A 301 -12.21 -1.00 -17.91
C PRO A 301 -12.93 -1.73 -16.77
N LEU A 302 -12.21 -2.18 -15.73
CA LEU A 302 -12.81 -2.77 -14.52
C LEU A 302 -13.70 -1.76 -13.80
N LYS A 303 -13.13 -0.60 -13.47
CA LYS A 303 -13.84 0.48 -12.79
C LYS A 303 -15.09 0.91 -13.58
N ASP A 304 -14.93 1.17 -14.89
CA ASP A 304 -16.03 1.60 -15.74
C ASP A 304 -17.14 0.55 -15.80
N HIS A 305 -16.79 -0.73 -15.95
CA HIS A 305 -17.77 -1.81 -15.95
C HIS A 305 -18.54 -1.88 -14.63
N MET A 306 -17.84 -1.89 -13.49
CA MET A 306 -18.45 -2.03 -12.18
C MET A 306 -19.39 -0.86 -11.84
N ILE A 307 -19.02 0.37 -12.20
CA ILE A 307 -19.88 1.54 -12.02
C ILE A 307 -21.08 1.49 -12.97
N ASN A 308 -20.87 1.21 -14.27
CA ASN A 308 -21.95 1.19 -15.26
C ASN A 308 -22.99 0.09 -15.00
N LYS A 309 -22.58 -1.00 -14.35
CA LYS A 309 -23.48 -2.08 -13.91
C LYS A 309 -24.23 -1.76 -12.62
N GLY A 310 -23.89 -0.66 -11.95
CA GLY A 310 -24.41 -0.31 -10.63
C GLY A 310 -23.91 -1.23 -9.53
N TYR A 311 -22.75 -1.88 -9.71
CA TYR A 311 -22.15 -2.74 -8.68
C TYR A 311 -21.28 -1.92 -7.74
N TRP A 312 -20.59 -0.91 -8.26
CA TRP A 312 -19.80 0.03 -7.47
C TRP A 312 -20.37 1.44 -7.60
N GLU A 313 -20.32 2.19 -6.52
CA GLU A 313 -20.55 3.62 -6.49
C GLU A 313 -19.25 4.35 -6.14
N ILE A 314 -19.12 5.59 -6.62
CA ILE A 314 -18.07 6.48 -6.16
C ILE A 314 -18.33 6.79 -4.68
N GLY A 315 -17.29 6.68 -3.86
CA GLY A 315 -17.34 6.99 -2.45
C GLY A 315 -16.18 7.88 -2.00
N SER A 316 -16.09 8.06 -0.70
CA SER A 316 -14.96 8.67 -0.01
C SER A 316 -14.19 7.65 0.85
N LEU A 317 -13.04 8.07 1.39
CA LEU A 317 -12.26 7.29 2.35
C LEU A 317 -13.10 6.83 3.56
N GLY A 318 -14.10 7.62 3.96
CA GLY A 318 -15.00 7.31 5.06
C GLY A 318 -16.10 6.29 4.74
N THR A 319 -16.33 6.01 3.45
CA THR A 319 -17.30 4.99 2.97
C THR A 319 -16.63 3.71 2.44
N CYS A 320 -15.30 3.73 2.31
CA CYS A 320 -14.51 2.60 1.83
C CYS A 320 -14.08 1.70 3.00
N VAL A 321 -14.89 0.69 3.31
CA VAL A 321 -14.62 -0.27 4.39
C VAL A 321 -13.86 -1.51 3.89
N ALA A 322 -13.52 -2.43 4.80
CA ALA A 322 -12.85 -3.66 4.44
C ALA A 322 -13.70 -4.50 3.46
N GLY A 323 -13.06 -4.95 2.38
CA GLY A 323 -13.68 -5.66 1.26
C GLY A 323 -14.05 -4.77 0.08
N TYR A 324 -13.86 -3.45 0.17
CA TYR A 324 -14.12 -2.53 -0.96
C TYR A 324 -12.84 -2.17 -1.71
N PRO A 325 -12.94 -1.92 -3.03
CA PRO A 325 -11.81 -1.53 -3.84
C PRO A 325 -11.56 -0.03 -3.77
N PHE A 326 -10.32 0.37 -4.04
CA PHE A 326 -9.94 1.75 -4.24
C PHE A 326 -8.75 1.84 -5.20
N ARG A 327 -8.62 2.95 -5.91
CA ARG A 327 -7.64 3.14 -6.98
C ARG A 327 -6.82 4.40 -6.74
N LEU A 328 -5.51 4.35 -6.96
CA LEU A 328 -4.67 5.54 -6.90
C LEU A 328 -5.17 6.65 -7.83
N THR A 329 -5.05 7.90 -7.38
CA THR A 329 -5.33 9.09 -8.22
C THR A 329 -4.25 9.30 -9.27
N SER A 330 -3.00 8.96 -8.94
CA SER A 330 -1.87 8.91 -9.86
C SER A 330 -1.59 7.47 -10.30
N GLY A 331 -1.49 7.25 -11.60
CA GLY A 331 -1.22 5.93 -12.19
C GLY A 331 -2.44 5.01 -12.32
N GLU A 332 -2.20 3.83 -12.89
CA GLU A 332 -3.21 2.77 -13.06
C GLU A 332 -2.95 1.64 -12.07
N HIS A 333 -3.30 1.88 -10.80
CA HIS A 333 -3.18 0.88 -9.75
C HIS A 333 -4.43 0.82 -8.87
N ILE A 334 -4.95 -0.38 -8.66
CA ILE A 334 -6.18 -0.66 -7.89
C ILE A 334 -5.90 -1.72 -6.83
N MET A 335 -6.52 -1.55 -5.66
CA MET A 335 -6.22 -2.30 -4.44
C MET A 335 -7.50 -2.61 -3.66
N MET A 336 -7.39 -3.50 -2.68
CA MET A 336 -8.48 -3.81 -1.75
C MET A 336 -8.23 -3.17 -0.40
N MET A 337 -9.21 -2.43 0.11
CA MET A 337 -9.24 -2.03 1.51
C MET A 337 -9.49 -3.28 2.36
N VAL A 338 -8.67 -3.52 3.37
CA VAL A 338 -8.79 -4.72 4.23
C VAL A 338 -8.95 -4.41 5.70
N PHE A 339 -8.81 -3.15 6.09
CA PHE A 339 -9.04 -2.64 7.44
C PHE A 339 -9.32 -1.15 7.37
N ASN A 340 -10.35 -0.67 8.07
CA ASN A 340 -10.61 0.77 8.23
C ASN A 340 -11.33 1.02 9.57
N ASP A 341 -10.65 1.63 10.54
CA ASP A 341 -11.27 2.02 11.84
C ASP A 341 -11.54 3.54 11.93
N GLY A 342 -11.32 4.27 10.83
CA GLY A 342 -11.42 5.72 10.76
C GLY A 342 -10.16 6.46 11.19
N THR A 343 -9.24 5.84 11.94
CA THR A 343 -7.89 6.38 12.24
C THR A 343 -6.83 5.74 11.35
N THR A 344 -6.88 4.43 11.18
CA THR A 344 -5.99 3.62 10.38
C THR A 344 -6.73 2.93 9.25
N ARG A 345 -6.06 2.87 8.10
CA ARG A 345 -6.46 2.07 6.96
C ARG A 345 -5.35 1.09 6.62
N LYS A 346 -5.73 -0.09 6.17
CA LYS A 346 -4.79 -1.05 5.58
C LYS A 346 -5.31 -1.55 4.25
N PHE A 347 -4.37 -1.85 3.37
CA PHE A 347 -4.68 -2.37 2.06
C PHE A 347 -3.90 -3.64 1.73
N SER A 348 -4.47 -4.39 0.80
CA SER A 348 -3.83 -5.53 0.16
C SER A 348 -3.85 -5.34 -1.36
N ALA A 349 -2.75 -5.67 -2.03
CA ALA A 349 -2.53 -5.37 -3.45
C ALA A 349 -1.60 -6.39 -4.12
N HIS A 350 -1.71 -6.49 -5.45
CA HIS A 350 -0.75 -7.14 -6.36
C HIS A 350 0.06 -6.10 -7.13
N THR A 351 0.84 -6.49 -8.14
CA THR A 351 1.77 -5.65 -8.94
C THR A 351 3.02 -5.23 -8.16
N ASN A 352 2.83 -4.81 -6.92
CA ASN A 352 3.85 -4.66 -5.93
C ASN A 352 3.18 -5.12 -4.65
N ASP A 353 3.46 -6.36 -4.28
CA ASP A 353 2.68 -7.10 -3.30
C ASP A 353 2.73 -6.38 -1.96
N ARG A 354 1.54 -6.09 -1.46
CA ARG A 354 1.31 -5.49 -0.15
C ARG A 354 0.23 -6.33 0.50
N ARG A 355 0.51 -6.86 1.69
CA ARG A 355 -0.46 -7.55 2.52
C ARG A 355 -0.66 -6.79 3.81
N GLN A 356 -1.85 -6.21 3.98
CA GLN A 356 -2.26 -5.46 5.17
C GLN A 356 -1.27 -4.34 5.53
N VAL A 357 -0.88 -3.55 4.54
CA VAL A 357 0.04 -2.42 4.68
C VAL A 357 -0.72 -1.15 5.02
N THR A 358 -0.17 -0.29 5.88
CA THR A 358 -0.82 0.97 6.26
C THR A 358 -1.03 1.88 5.05
N TRP A 359 -2.22 2.46 4.92
CA TRP A 359 -2.57 3.43 3.87
C TRP A 359 -2.76 4.83 4.45
N SER A 360 -2.16 5.83 3.80
CA SER A 360 -2.31 7.27 4.13
C SER A 360 -2.38 8.18 2.89
N GLY A 361 -2.44 7.61 1.69
CA GLY A 361 -2.40 8.37 0.44
C GLY A 361 -3.78 8.84 -0.05
N SER A 362 -3.78 9.51 -1.21
CA SER A 362 -4.99 9.92 -1.91
C SER A 362 -5.38 8.90 -2.98
N ALA A 363 -6.67 8.57 -3.07
CA ALA A 363 -7.22 7.61 -4.00
C ALA A 363 -8.66 7.97 -4.40
N TYR A 364 -9.11 7.37 -5.49
CA TYR A 364 -10.52 7.22 -5.79
C TYR A 364 -11.05 6.01 -5.01
N TYR A 365 -12.04 6.26 -4.16
CA TYR A 365 -12.64 5.24 -3.31
C TYR A 365 -13.98 4.80 -3.89
N TYR A 366 -14.32 3.52 -3.67
CA TYR A 366 -15.57 2.97 -4.15
C TYR A 366 -16.31 2.27 -3.01
N ARG A 367 -17.64 2.32 -3.07
CA ARG A 367 -18.55 1.52 -2.26
C ARG A 367 -19.11 0.40 -3.14
N VAL A 368 -19.07 -0.84 -2.69
CA VAL A 368 -19.74 -1.94 -3.40
C VAL A 368 -21.20 -1.96 -2.95
N VAL A 369 -22.10 -1.81 -3.90
CA VAL A 369 -23.56 -1.73 -3.70
C VAL A 369 -24.26 -2.83 -4.51
N TYR A 370 -23.59 -3.94 -4.74
CA TYR A 370 -24.17 -5.12 -5.39
C TYR A 370 -25.08 -5.87 -4.43
#